data_AF-A0A2U1FB42-F1
#
_entry.id   AF-A0A2U1FB42-F1
#
_cell.length_a   1.000
_cell.length_b   1.000
_cell.length_c   1.000
_cell.angle_alpha   90.00
_cell.angle_beta   90.00
_cell.angle_gamma   90.00
#
_symmetry.space_group_name_H-M   'P 1'
#
loop_
_entity.id
_entity.type
_entity.pdbx_description
1 polymer ?
#
loop_
_entity_poly.entity_id
_entity_poly.type
_entity_poly.pdbx_seq_one_letter_code
_entity_poly.pdbx_strand_id
1 'polypeptide(L)'
;MDTRTASGTEAERACHDVLLAMAGRLPDRQLWRLRDWLSCGAHVALRTALPRALLRHRVGVTEDERARLRTAVLGWGGPARLVDAVLHVEAAPAPAAAFAEPGAGPGWDDTDLVLRALAPVTAGVTAVRRAWRSGSAGDAVRVVLVAADGTGDAALTGALQRALRARGEADPCVEVLGPSAVPAPYHREALAVAEVLWRRDAGRVPPPARAGVVASTGELVGHG
;
A
#
# COMPACT_ATOMS: atom_id res chain seq x y z
N MET A 1 17.25 -0.09 27.91
CA MET A 1 16.34 0.10 26.76
C MET A 1 14.96 0.36 27.33
N ASP A 2 14.44 1.57 27.15
CA ASP A 2 13.31 2.10 27.92
C ASP A 2 11.98 1.45 27.49
N THR A 3 11.22 0.90 28.43
CA THR A 3 9.97 0.14 28.18
C THR A 3 8.91 0.99 27.46
N ARG A 4 8.98 2.31 27.62
CA ARG A 4 8.12 3.28 26.94
C ARG A 4 8.37 3.34 25.42
N THR A 5 9.62 3.20 24.99
CA THR A 5 9.98 3.18 23.56
C THR A 5 9.55 1.89 22.89
N ALA A 6 9.65 0.75 23.59
CA ALA A 6 9.19 -0.55 23.09
C ALA A 6 7.66 -0.56 22.87
N SER A 7 6.89 -0.03 23.82
CA SER A 7 5.44 0.08 23.70
C SER A 7 5.00 1.04 22.57
N GLY A 8 5.74 2.12 22.34
CA GLY A 8 5.50 3.03 21.21
C GLY A 8 5.70 2.35 19.84
N THR A 9 6.75 1.55 19.70
CA THR A 9 7.04 0.79 18.47
C THR A 9 5.99 -0.31 18.22
N GLU A 10 5.50 -0.96 19.28
CA GLU A 10 4.43 -1.95 19.19
C GLU A 10 3.10 -1.31 18.74
N ALA A 11 2.73 -0.18 19.34
CA ALA A 11 1.53 0.57 18.97
C ALA A 11 1.58 1.05 17.51
N GLU A 12 2.74 1.52 17.05
CA GLU A 12 2.96 1.91 15.66
C GLU A 12 2.81 0.73 14.69
N ARG A 13 3.44 -0.41 15.00
CA ARG A 13 3.29 -1.63 14.19
C ARG A 13 1.84 -2.09 14.13
N ALA A 14 1.16 -2.14 15.27
CA ALA A 14 -0.25 -2.50 15.33
C ALA A 14 -1.13 -1.55 14.50
N CYS A 15 -0.84 -0.25 14.52
CA CYS A 15 -1.55 0.72 13.70
C CYS A 15 -1.28 0.52 12.21
N HIS A 16 -0.02 0.30 11.83
CA HIS A 16 0.36 -0.01 10.45
C HIS A 16 -0.42 -1.22 9.93
N ASP A 17 -0.44 -2.31 10.69
CA ASP A 17 -1.14 -3.55 10.33
C ASP A 17 -2.66 -3.34 10.18
N VAL A 18 -3.28 -2.51 11.03
CA VAL A 18 -4.69 -2.13 10.87
C VAL A 18 -4.89 -1.31 9.59
N LEU A 19 -4.06 -0.29 9.35
CA LEU A 19 -4.15 0.52 8.13
C LEU A 19 -3.91 -0.32 6.87
N LEU A 20 -3.04 -1.33 6.93
CA LEU A 20 -2.85 -2.29 5.85
C LEU A 20 -4.15 -3.06 5.60
N ALA A 21 -4.75 -3.64 6.65
CA ALA A 21 -6.01 -4.39 6.55
C ALA A 21 -7.22 -3.54 6.06
N MET A 22 -7.14 -2.21 6.13
CA MET A 22 -8.17 -1.29 5.63
C MET A 22 -8.06 -0.99 4.13
N ALA A 23 -7.05 -1.51 3.42
CA ALA A 23 -6.93 -1.38 1.98
C ALA A 23 -8.18 -1.94 1.27
N GLY A 24 -8.77 -1.16 0.37
CA GLY A 24 -10.02 -1.48 -0.31
C GLY A 24 -11.29 -1.37 0.55
N ARG A 25 -11.18 -1.08 1.86
CA ARG A 25 -12.32 -0.87 2.78
C ARG A 25 -12.52 0.59 3.15
N LEU A 26 -11.44 1.37 3.17
CA LEU A 26 -11.48 2.82 3.29
C LEU A 26 -11.18 3.49 1.93
N PRO A 27 -11.72 4.70 1.67
CA PRO A 27 -11.33 5.46 0.49
C PRO A 27 -9.83 5.76 0.48
N ASP A 28 -9.17 5.63 -0.68
CA ASP A 28 -7.71 5.81 -0.81
C ASP A 28 -7.26 7.16 -0.27
N ARG A 29 -7.98 8.24 -0.60
CA ARG A 29 -7.71 9.59 -0.12
C ARG A 29 -7.63 9.68 1.42
N GLN A 30 -8.48 8.92 2.11
CA GLN A 30 -8.49 8.89 3.55
C GLN A 30 -7.37 7.99 4.08
N LEU A 31 -7.16 6.84 3.44
CA LEU A 31 -6.20 5.84 3.87
C LEU A 31 -4.75 6.32 3.72
N TRP A 32 -4.40 6.95 2.59
CA TRP A 32 -3.04 7.46 2.40
C TRP A 32 -2.69 8.55 3.41
N ARG A 33 -3.64 9.42 3.78
CA ARG A 33 -3.43 10.46 4.80
C ARG A 33 -3.16 9.86 6.17
N LEU A 34 -3.89 8.81 6.56
CA LEU A 34 -3.69 8.12 7.83
C LEU A 34 -2.31 7.45 7.87
N ARG A 35 -1.87 6.86 6.75
CA ARG A 35 -0.53 6.27 6.60
C ARG A 35 0.58 7.32 6.65
N ASP A 36 0.40 8.45 5.99
CA ASP A 36 1.34 9.56 6.02
C ASP A 36 1.47 10.15 7.44
N TRP A 37 0.35 10.30 8.17
CA TRP A 37 0.36 10.66 9.58
C TRP A 37 1.11 9.66 10.46
N LEU A 38 0.93 8.36 10.21
CA LEU A 38 1.66 7.32 10.95
C LEU A 38 3.16 7.43 10.68
N SER A 39 3.54 7.61 9.41
CA SER A 39 4.93 7.76 8.98
C SER A 39 5.63 8.98 9.59
N CYS A 40 4.86 10.02 9.94
CA CYS A 40 5.35 11.25 10.56
C CYS A 40 5.23 11.25 12.09
N GLY A 41 4.85 10.14 12.72
CA GLY A 41 4.70 10.03 14.17
C GLY A 41 3.50 10.81 14.74
N ALA A 42 2.48 11.13 13.93
CA ALA A 42 1.28 11.87 14.36
C ALA A 42 0.28 11.01 15.15
N HIS A 43 0.79 10.23 16.12
CA HIS A 43 0.06 9.25 16.93
C HIS A 43 -1.13 9.86 17.69
N VAL A 44 -0.96 11.09 18.21
CA VAL A 44 -2.01 11.83 18.95
C VAL A 44 -3.24 12.11 18.08
N ALA A 45 -3.04 12.38 16.79
CA ALA A 45 -4.14 12.57 15.85
C ALA A 45 -4.77 11.20 15.50
N LEU A 46 -3.94 10.20 15.20
CA LEU A 46 -4.37 8.87 14.76
C LEU A 46 -5.23 8.14 15.78
N ARG A 47 -4.91 8.24 17.08
CA ARG A 47 -5.67 7.57 18.15
C ARG A 47 -7.16 7.95 18.19
N THR A 48 -7.57 9.01 17.50
CA THR A 48 -8.98 9.38 17.32
C THR A 48 -9.41 9.35 15.86
N ALA A 49 -8.54 9.73 14.93
CA ALA A 49 -8.89 9.84 13.51
C ALA A 49 -9.18 8.48 12.88
N LEU A 50 -8.41 7.43 13.21
CA LEU A 50 -8.62 6.10 12.64
C LEU A 50 -9.96 5.50 13.10
N PRO A 51 -10.29 5.40 14.41
CA PRO A 51 -11.62 4.92 14.83
C PRO A 51 -12.77 5.73 14.23
N ARG A 52 -12.64 7.06 14.15
CA ARG A 52 -13.66 7.92 13.55
C ARG A 52 -13.83 7.68 12.05
N ALA A 53 -12.74 7.43 11.32
CA ALA A 53 -12.82 7.08 9.90
C ALA A 53 -13.59 5.77 9.72
N LEU A 54 -13.30 4.74 10.53
CA LEU A 54 -14.01 3.46 10.50
C LEU A 54 -15.51 3.63 10.77
N LEU A 55 -15.87 4.39 11.80
CA LEU A 55 -17.26 4.70 12.14
C LEU A 55 -17.97 5.47 11.02
N ARG A 56 -17.33 6.52 10.49
CA ARG A 56 -17.89 7.37 9.44
C ARG A 56 -18.16 6.59 8.16
N HIS A 57 -17.26 5.69 7.78
CA HIS A 57 -17.37 4.87 6.57
C HIS A 57 -18.07 3.53 6.82
N ARG A 58 -18.58 3.30 8.04
CA ARG A 58 -19.23 2.05 8.46
C ARG A 58 -18.39 0.81 8.15
N VAL A 59 -17.08 0.92 8.32
CA VAL A 59 -16.15 -0.19 8.16
C VAL A 59 -16.17 -1.01 9.45
N GLY A 60 -16.74 -2.21 9.37
CA GLY A 60 -16.60 -3.20 10.43
C GLY A 60 -15.18 -3.73 10.50
N VAL A 61 -14.74 -4.16 11.68
CA VAL A 61 -13.42 -4.78 11.92
C VAL A 61 -13.59 -6.16 12.54
N THR A 62 -12.68 -7.08 12.22
CA THR A 62 -12.61 -8.40 12.88
C THR A 62 -12.06 -8.28 14.30
N GLU A 63 -12.13 -9.35 15.09
CA GLU A 63 -11.57 -9.37 16.44
C GLU A 63 -10.06 -9.09 16.44
N ASP A 64 -9.30 -9.71 15.55
CA ASP A 64 -7.86 -9.47 15.42
C ASP A 64 -7.53 -8.02 15.02
N GLU A 65 -8.34 -7.44 14.13
CA GLU A 65 -8.20 -6.03 13.72
C GLU A 65 -8.55 -5.08 14.86
N ARG A 66 -9.59 -5.40 15.64
CA ARG A 66 -9.98 -4.64 16.84
C ARG A 66 -8.91 -4.72 17.91
N ALA A 67 -8.30 -5.89 18.13
CA ALA A 67 -7.21 -6.08 19.07
C ALA A 67 -6.01 -5.19 18.71
N ARG A 68 -5.58 -5.20 17.44
CA ARG A 68 -4.51 -4.31 16.94
C ARG A 68 -4.88 -2.82 17.05
N LEU A 69 -6.12 -2.47 16.71
CA LEU A 69 -6.62 -1.09 16.85
C LEU A 69 -6.58 -0.65 18.32
N ARG A 70 -6.95 -1.54 19.25
CA ARG A 70 -6.90 -1.30 20.69
C ARG A 70 -5.47 -1.10 21.16
N THR A 71 -4.54 -1.98 20.76
CA THR A 71 -3.09 -1.84 21.06
C THR A 71 -2.57 -0.48 20.63
N ALA A 72 -2.83 -0.07 19.39
CA ALA A 72 -2.40 1.22 18.87
C ALA A 72 -3.01 2.40 19.65
N VAL A 73 -4.34 2.45 19.75
CA VAL A 73 -5.06 3.58 20.35
C VAL A 73 -4.72 3.73 21.83
N LEU A 74 -4.71 2.63 22.60
CA LEU A 74 -4.41 2.67 24.03
C LEU A 74 -2.92 2.91 24.30
N GLY A 75 -2.03 2.36 23.48
CA GLY A 75 -0.59 2.62 23.56
C GLY A 75 -0.24 4.11 23.43
N TRP A 76 -1.08 4.89 22.74
CA TRP A 76 -0.96 6.34 22.63
C TRP A 76 -1.88 7.12 23.57
N GLY A 77 -2.41 6.49 24.61
CA GLY A 77 -3.30 7.12 25.60
C GLY A 77 -4.63 7.59 25.01
N GLY A 78 -5.11 6.94 23.96
CA GLY A 78 -6.39 7.22 23.31
C GLY A 78 -7.59 6.61 24.05
N PRO A 79 -8.82 7.00 23.67
CA PRO A 79 -10.03 6.60 24.38
C PRO A 79 -10.53 5.20 23.97
N ALA A 80 -10.54 4.24 24.90
CA ALA A 80 -11.06 2.88 24.69
C ALA A 80 -12.47 2.85 24.07
N ARG A 81 -13.37 3.71 24.57
CA ARG A 81 -14.75 3.83 24.06
C ARG A 81 -14.87 4.09 22.57
N LEU A 82 -13.88 4.74 21.93
CA LEU A 82 -13.90 4.95 20.48
C LEU A 82 -13.58 3.67 19.73
N VAL A 83 -12.69 2.83 20.27
CA VAL A 83 -12.38 1.51 19.71
C VAL A 83 -13.59 0.58 19.89
N ASP A 84 -14.19 0.59 21.07
CA ASP A 84 -15.34 -0.26 21.40
C ASP A 84 -16.56 0.08 20.52
N ALA A 85 -16.71 1.35 20.11
CA ALA A 85 -17.79 1.77 19.23
C ALA A 85 -17.64 1.30 17.77
N VAL A 86 -16.44 0.94 17.32
CA VAL A 86 -16.23 0.48 15.93
C VAL A 86 -17.04 -0.79 15.67
N LEU A 87 -17.68 -0.86 14.51
CA LEU A 87 -18.52 -2.00 14.11
C LEU A 87 -17.73 -3.31 14.12
N HIS A 88 -18.33 -4.39 14.60
CA HIS A 88 -17.75 -5.73 14.58
C HIS A 88 -18.23 -6.51 13.36
N VAL A 89 -17.35 -7.31 12.77
CA VAL A 89 -17.70 -8.31 11.75
C VAL A 89 -16.95 -9.61 12.02
N GLU A 90 -17.59 -10.74 11.73
CA GLU A 90 -16.98 -12.06 11.92
C GLU A 90 -15.79 -12.30 10.98
N ALA A 91 -15.90 -11.81 9.74
CA ALA A 91 -14.86 -11.95 8.74
C ALA A 91 -14.69 -10.64 7.95
N ALA A 92 -13.46 -10.38 7.51
CA ALA A 92 -13.20 -9.29 6.59
C ALA A 92 -13.99 -9.51 5.29
N PRO A 93 -14.65 -8.46 4.75
CA PRO A 93 -15.41 -8.59 3.51
C PRO A 93 -14.48 -8.96 2.34
N ALA A 94 -15.04 -9.63 1.34
CA ALA A 94 -14.35 -9.84 0.08
C ALA A 94 -14.02 -8.48 -0.58
N PRO A 95 -12.90 -8.36 -1.30
CA PRO A 95 -12.55 -7.14 -2.00
C PRO A 95 -13.64 -6.75 -2.99
N ALA A 96 -14.10 -5.50 -2.94
CA ALA A 96 -15.08 -4.98 -3.89
C ALA A 96 -14.46 -4.61 -5.24
N ALA A 97 -13.15 -4.35 -5.27
CA ALA A 97 -12.43 -3.94 -6.46
C ALA A 97 -11.91 -5.17 -7.21
N ALA A 98 -12.09 -5.18 -8.53
CA ALA A 98 -11.43 -6.15 -9.40
C ALA A 98 -10.00 -5.67 -9.72
N PHE A 99 -9.04 -6.59 -9.69
CA PHE A 99 -7.67 -6.34 -10.11
C PHE A 99 -7.43 -6.87 -11.53
N ALA A 100 -6.94 -5.99 -12.39
CA ALA A 100 -6.61 -6.30 -13.77
C ALA A 100 -5.66 -5.23 -14.31
N GLU A 101 -4.72 -5.62 -15.17
CA GLU A 101 -3.90 -4.66 -15.91
C GLU A 101 -4.79 -3.72 -16.74
N PRO A 102 -4.49 -2.41 -16.77
CA PRO A 102 -5.10 -1.50 -17.72
C PRO A 102 -4.71 -2.02 -19.11
N GLY A 103 -5.70 -2.32 -19.96
CA GLY A 103 -5.47 -2.95 -21.26
C GLY A 103 -4.39 -2.24 -22.10
N ALA A 104 -3.66 -3.01 -22.92
CA ALA A 104 -2.60 -2.60 -23.87
C ALA A 104 -1.97 -1.19 -23.66
N GLY A 105 -1.51 -0.93 -22.43
CA GLY A 105 -0.66 0.22 -22.11
C GLY A 105 0.82 -0.10 -22.35
N PRO A 106 1.69 0.91 -22.44
CA PRO A 106 3.10 0.73 -22.70
C PRO A 106 3.84 0.19 -21.46
N GLY A 107 3.75 -1.10 -21.18
CA GLY A 107 4.58 -1.79 -20.18
C GLY A 107 4.80 -1.00 -18.88
N TRP A 108 6.06 -0.90 -18.45
CA TRP A 108 6.47 -0.07 -17.31
C TRP A 108 6.60 1.40 -17.69
N ASP A 109 6.07 2.28 -16.85
CA ASP A 109 6.24 3.73 -17.01
C ASP A 109 7.37 4.29 -16.13
N ASP A 110 7.59 5.61 -16.22
CA ASP A 110 8.62 6.30 -15.44
C ASP A 110 8.46 6.10 -13.92
N THR A 111 7.23 5.90 -13.43
CA THR A 111 6.99 5.66 -12.01
C THR A 111 7.46 4.25 -11.62
N ASP A 112 7.19 3.26 -12.46
CA ASP A 112 7.70 1.90 -12.27
C ASP A 112 9.24 1.85 -12.29
N LEU A 113 9.86 2.62 -13.20
CA LEU A 113 11.31 2.72 -13.28
C LEU A 113 11.92 3.33 -12.02
N VAL A 114 11.30 4.38 -11.46
CA VAL A 114 11.74 4.99 -10.19
C VAL A 114 11.59 4.00 -9.02
N LEU A 115 10.44 3.32 -8.92
CA LEU A 115 10.21 2.33 -7.86
C LEU A 115 11.25 1.20 -7.91
N ARG A 116 11.57 0.71 -9.11
CA ARG A 116 12.61 -0.29 -9.31
C ARG A 116 14.00 0.22 -8.92
N ALA A 117 14.33 1.46 -9.27
CA ALA A 117 15.63 2.05 -8.96
C ALA A 117 15.83 2.31 -7.46
N LEU A 118 14.76 2.67 -6.74
CA LEU A 118 14.79 2.91 -5.29
C LEU A 118 14.86 1.61 -4.47
N ALA A 119 14.27 0.53 -4.98
CA ALA A 119 14.18 -0.74 -4.25
C ALA A 119 15.52 -1.28 -3.69
N PRO A 120 16.63 -1.38 -4.46
CA PRO A 120 17.89 -1.94 -3.95
C PRO A 120 18.61 -1.04 -2.93
N VAL A 121 18.34 0.27 -2.92
CA VAL A 121 18.98 1.22 -2.00
C VAL A 121 18.12 1.53 -0.77
N THR A 122 16.90 1.01 -0.73
CA THR A 122 15.98 1.20 0.39
C THR A 122 16.13 0.03 1.38
N ALA A 123 16.63 0.34 2.58
CA ALA A 123 16.85 -0.66 3.62
C ALA A 123 15.56 -1.45 3.93
N GLY A 124 15.69 -2.77 4.08
CA GLY A 124 14.57 -3.64 4.43
C GLY A 124 13.65 -4.03 3.27
N VAL A 125 13.78 -3.47 2.05
CA VAL A 125 12.92 -3.85 0.92
C VAL A 125 13.41 -5.17 0.29
N THR A 126 12.54 -6.18 0.21
CA THR A 126 12.86 -7.50 -0.38
C THR A 126 12.21 -7.72 -1.74
N ALA A 127 11.07 -7.07 -2.00
CA ALA A 127 10.43 -7.06 -3.32
C ALA A 127 9.54 -5.83 -3.50
N VAL A 128 9.44 -5.36 -4.74
CA VAL A 128 8.49 -4.34 -5.16
C VAL A 128 7.68 -4.90 -6.33
N ARG A 129 6.36 -4.81 -6.21
CA ARG A 129 5.41 -5.24 -7.23
C ARG A 129 4.38 -4.15 -7.48
N ARG A 130 3.80 -4.19 -8.68
CA ARG A 130 2.73 -3.31 -9.11
C ARG A 130 1.52 -4.16 -9.47
N ALA A 131 0.36 -3.79 -8.96
CA ALA A 131 -0.92 -4.26 -9.46
C ALA A 131 -1.77 -3.06 -9.84
N TRP A 132 -2.87 -3.32 -10.53
CA TRP A 132 -3.86 -2.32 -10.87
C TRP A 132 -5.23 -2.79 -10.43
N ARG A 133 -5.99 -1.86 -9.86
CA ARG A 133 -7.38 -2.09 -9.47
C ARG A 133 -8.30 -1.15 -10.23
N SER A 134 -9.52 -1.60 -10.43
CA SER A 134 -10.61 -0.71 -10.82
C SER A 134 -10.88 0.32 -9.72
N GLY A 135 -10.86 1.59 -10.11
CA GLY A 135 -11.25 2.74 -9.31
C GLY A 135 -12.76 2.98 -9.38
N SER A 136 -13.28 3.74 -8.42
CA SER A 136 -14.72 4.02 -8.33
C SER A 136 -15.25 4.88 -9.48
N ALA A 137 -14.38 5.62 -10.17
CA ALA A 137 -14.74 6.44 -11.33
C ALA A 137 -14.44 5.74 -12.67
N GLY A 138 -14.13 4.43 -12.63
CA GLY A 138 -13.72 3.65 -13.81
C GLY A 138 -12.25 3.87 -14.21
N ASP A 139 -11.52 4.67 -13.47
CA ASP A 139 -10.08 4.87 -13.59
C ASP A 139 -9.28 3.66 -13.08
N ALA A 140 -8.11 3.40 -13.65
CA ALA A 140 -7.21 2.38 -13.13
C ALA A 140 -6.33 2.98 -12.04
N VAL A 141 -6.37 2.37 -10.85
CA VAL A 141 -5.58 2.81 -9.69
C VAL A 141 -4.37 1.90 -9.53
N ARG A 142 -3.16 2.49 -9.54
CA ARG A 142 -1.90 1.76 -9.28
C ARG A 142 -1.85 1.37 -7.81
N VAL A 143 -1.56 0.10 -7.55
CA VAL A 143 -1.29 -0.44 -6.21
C VAL A 143 0.15 -0.93 -6.15
N VAL A 144 0.96 -0.29 -5.31
CA VAL A 144 2.37 -0.65 -5.10
C VAL A 144 2.46 -1.55 -3.88
N LEU A 145 2.82 -2.81 -4.09
CA LEU A 145 2.99 -3.82 -3.04
C LEU A 145 4.48 -4.00 -2.76
N VAL A 146 4.87 -3.73 -1.52
CA VAL A 146 6.27 -3.83 -1.07
C VAL A 146 6.37 -4.90 -0.01
N ALA A 147 7.19 -5.92 -0.25
CA ALA A 147 7.59 -6.84 0.81
C ALA A 147 8.83 -6.27 1.50
N ALA A 148 8.82 -6.26 2.83
CA ALA A 148 9.93 -5.78 3.64
C ALA A 148 10.28 -6.77 4.77
N ASP A 149 11.57 -6.85 5.12
CA ASP A 149 12.10 -7.68 6.22
C ASP A 149 12.64 -6.87 7.40
N GLY A 150 12.57 -5.54 7.31
CA GLY A 150 13.07 -4.62 8.33
C GLY A 150 12.02 -4.18 9.36
N THR A 151 12.43 -3.25 10.22
CA THR A 151 11.52 -2.42 11.02
C THR A 151 11.23 -1.11 10.29
N GLY A 152 10.11 -0.45 10.62
CA GLY A 152 9.77 0.85 10.04
C GLY A 152 8.85 0.82 8.82
N ASP A 153 7.95 -0.17 8.74
CA ASP A 153 6.99 -0.32 7.64
C ASP A 153 6.15 0.96 7.41
N ALA A 154 5.77 1.65 8.48
CA ALA A 154 5.05 2.92 8.41
C ALA A 154 5.90 4.04 7.76
N ALA A 155 7.18 4.16 8.15
CA ALA A 155 8.10 5.14 7.60
C ALA A 155 8.35 4.88 6.10
N LEU A 156 8.57 3.62 5.73
CA LEU A 156 8.73 3.19 4.34
C LEU A 156 7.46 3.49 3.52
N THR A 157 6.28 3.18 4.07
CA THR A 157 4.99 3.48 3.42
C THR A 157 4.87 4.98 3.11
N GLY A 158 5.10 5.85 4.10
CA GLY A 158 5.00 7.29 3.90
C GLY A 158 6.05 7.84 2.93
N ALA A 159 7.28 7.34 2.97
CA ALA A 159 8.33 7.75 2.05
C ALA A 159 7.96 7.45 0.60
N LEU A 160 7.45 6.25 0.33
CA LEU A 160 6.98 5.84 -1.00
C LEU A 160 5.75 6.62 -1.43
N GLN A 161 4.77 6.85 -0.53
CA GLN A 161 3.60 7.66 -0.85
C GLN A 161 3.98 9.08 -1.26
N ARG A 162 4.92 9.72 -0.54
CA ARG A 162 5.41 11.05 -0.90
C ARG A 162 6.16 11.05 -2.24
N ALA A 163 6.95 10.00 -2.53
CA ALA A 163 7.61 9.85 -3.82
C ALA A 163 6.60 9.72 -4.97
N LEU A 164 5.54 8.93 -4.82
CA LEU A 164 4.48 8.80 -5.83
C LEU A 164 3.69 10.10 -6.02
N ARG A 165 3.38 10.81 -4.93
CA ARG A 165 2.73 12.13 -5.00
C ARG A 165 3.57 13.16 -5.75
N ALA A 166 4.88 13.18 -5.53
CA ALA A 166 5.80 14.06 -6.26
C ALA A 166 5.79 13.79 -7.78
N ARG A 167 5.30 12.62 -8.19
CA ARG A 167 5.15 12.20 -9.59
C ARG A 167 3.73 12.35 -10.14
N GLY A 168 2.82 12.94 -9.36
CA GLY A 168 1.45 13.23 -9.78
C GLY A 168 0.40 12.22 -9.32
N GLU A 169 0.76 11.17 -8.56
CA GLU A 169 -0.24 10.27 -7.99
C GLU A 169 -0.93 10.93 -6.79
N ALA A 170 -2.14 11.45 -7.02
CA ALA A 170 -2.86 12.26 -6.04
C ALA A 170 -3.26 11.50 -4.77
N ASP A 171 -3.62 10.22 -4.90
CA ASP A 171 -4.03 9.35 -3.80
C ASP A 171 -3.25 8.02 -3.88
N PRO A 172 -1.97 7.99 -3.46
CA PRO A 172 -1.08 6.85 -3.70
C PRO A 172 -1.47 5.61 -2.85
N CYS A 173 -1.65 4.48 -3.51
CA CYS A 173 -1.88 3.18 -2.87
C CYS A 173 -0.56 2.42 -2.69
N VAL A 174 0.10 2.63 -1.55
CA VAL A 174 1.30 1.89 -1.15
C VAL A 174 0.93 0.93 -0.01
N GLU A 175 1.25 -0.34 -0.22
CA GLU A 175 0.99 -1.45 0.70
C GLU A 175 2.33 -2.10 1.09
N VAL A 176 2.88 -1.74 2.25
CA VAL A 176 4.10 -2.36 2.78
C VAL A 176 3.73 -3.52 3.69
N LEU A 177 4.08 -4.74 3.27
CA LEU A 177 3.90 -5.97 4.02
C LEU A 177 5.22 -6.34 4.71
N GLY A 178 5.27 -6.13 6.03
CA GLY A 178 6.36 -6.59 6.88
C GLY A 178 6.34 -8.11 7.08
N PRO A 179 7.35 -8.68 7.75
CA PRO A 179 7.52 -10.14 7.85
C PRO A 179 6.40 -10.84 8.66
N SER A 180 5.75 -10.12 9.58
CA SER A 180 4.63 -10.61 10.39
C SER A 180 3.27 -10.29 9.79
N ALA A 181 3.20 -9.57 8.68
CA ALA A 181 1.94 -9.16 8.08
C ALA A 181 1.23 -10.38 7.47
N VAL A 182 0.01 -10.65 7.91
CA VAL A 182 -0.87 -11.61 7.24
C VAL A 182 -1.63 -10.87 6.13
N PRO A 183 -1.42 -11.22 4.85
CA PRO A 183 -2.07 -10.50 3.76
C PRO A 183 -3.61 -10.64 3.83
N ALA A 184 -4.31 -9.51 4.00
CA ALA A 184 -5.77 -9.47 3.89
C ALA A 184 -6.25 -9.94 2.50
N PRO A 185 -7.55 -10.32 2.33
CA PRO A 185 -8.10 -10.73 1.03
C PRO A 185 -7.72 -9.80 -0.13
N TYR A 186 -7.81 -8.49 0.08
CA TYR A 186 -7.40 -7.46 -0.88
C TYR A 186 -5.95 -7.65 -1.37
N HIS A 187 -5.00 -7.86 -0.47
CA HIS A 187 -3.59 -8.05 -0.83
C HIS A 187 -3.34 -9.37 -1.54
N ARG A 188 -4.07 -10.44 -1.18
CA ARG A 188 -3.92 -11.74 -1.85
C ARG A 188 -4.36 -11.64 -3.31
N GLU A 189 -5.47 -10.98 -3.58
CA GLU A 189 -5.94 -10.74 -4.94
C GLU A 189 -4.98 -9.82 -5.71
N ALA A 190 -4.53 -8.73 -5.09
CA ALA A 190 -3.55 -7.83 -5.70
C ALA A 190 -2.25 -8.58 -6.05
N LEU A 191 -1.70 -9.37 -5.12
CA LEU A 191 -0.48 -10.15 -5.31
C LEU A 191 -0.62 -11.24 -6.38
N ALA A 192 -1.82 -11.80 -6.57
CA ALA A 192 -2.06 -12.85 -7.56
C ALA A 192 -1.86 -12.37 -9.00
N VAL A 193 -2.10 -11.08 -9.26
CA VAL A 193 -1.95 -10.47 -10.60
C VAL A 193 -0.80 -9.48 -10.69
N ALA A 194 -0.08 -9.22 -9.59
CA ALA A 194 0.92 -8.18 -9.53
C ALA A 194 2.16 -8.51 -10.39
N GLU A 195 2.57 -7.54 -11.19
CA GLU A 195 3.84 -7.58 -11.91
C GLU A 195 5.01 -7.27 -10.98
N VAL A 196 6.12 -8.00 -11.13
CA VAL A 196 7.33 -7.82 -10.32
C VAL A 196 8.23 -6.76 -10.93
N LEU A 197 8.32 -5.60 -10.27
CA LEU A 197 9.26 -4.53 -10.66
C LEU A 197 10.69 -4.83 -10.20
N TRP A 198 10.83 -5.40 -9.00
CA TRP A 198 12.12 -5.74 -8.39
C TRP A 198 11.99 -6.82 -7.31
N ARG A 199 13.06 -7.62 -7.10
CA ARG A 199 13.20 -8.57 -5.99
C ARG A 199 14.67 -8.77 -5.62
N ARG A 200 14.99 -8.83 -4.33
CA ARG A 200 16.36 -8.92 -3.79
C ARG A 200 17.12 -10.17 -4.28
N ASP A 201 16.45 -11.31 -4.33
CA ASP A 201 17.07 -12.60 -4.70
C ASP A 201 16.80 -13.02 -6.15
N ALA A 202 16.23 -12.14 -6.97
CA ALA A 202 16.10 -12.42 -8.39
C ALA A 202 17.44 -12.10 -9.06
N GLY A 203 18.27 -13.13 -9.28
CA GLY A 203 19.30 -13.09 -10.31
C GLY A 203 18.66 -12.54 -11.59
N ARG A 204 19.08 -11.33 -12.00
CA ARG A 204 18.59 -10.57 -13.16
C ARG A 204 17.07 -10.70 -13.40
N VAL A 205 16.27 -9.83 -12.78
CA VAL A 205 14.89 -9.57 -13.25
C VAL A 205 14.94 -9.29 -14.76
N PRO A 206 14.20 -10.03 -15.61
CA PRO A 206 14.19 -9.81 -17.05
C PRO A 206 13.91 -8.34 -17.35
N PRO A 207 14.59 -7.73 -18.34
CA PRO A 207 14.24 -6.39 -18.77
C PRO A 207 12.75 -6.38 -19.18
N PRO A 208 12.03 -5.26 -18.97
CA PRO A 208 10.64 -5.15 -19.41
C PRO A 208 10.56 -5.52 -20.90
N ALA A 209 9.54 -6.28 -21.28
CA ALA A 209 9.24 -6.51 -22.69
C ALA A 209 8.95 -5.15 -23.32
N ARG A 210 9.93 -4.58 -24.03
CA ARG A 210 9.70 -3.38 -24.82
C ARG A 210 8.66 -3.74 -25.86
N ALA A 211 7.50 -3.07 -25.81
CA ALA A 211 6.57 -3.09 -26.93
C ALA A 211 7.37 -2.70 -28.18
N GLY A 212 7.33 -3.57 -29.19
CA GLY A 212 8.08 -3.37 -30.41
C GLY A 212 7.80 -1.99 -30.96
N VAL A 213 8.86 -1.20 -31.17
CA VAL A 213 8.80 -0.06 -32.08
C VAL A 213 8.39 -0.65 -33.42
N VAL A 214 7.15 -0.44 -33.82
CA VAL A 214 6.75 -0.70 -35.20
C VAL A 214 7.54 0.30 -36.02
N ALA A 215 8.66 -0.15 -36.58
CA ALA A 215 9.35 0.57 -37.63
C ALA A 215 8.37 0.63 -38.80
N SER A 216 7.71 1.76 -38.97
CA SER A 216 7.06 2.12 -40.21
C SER A 216 8.15 2.23 -41.27
N THR A 217 8.36 1.14 -42.01
CA THR A 217 9.19 1.13 -43.21
C THR A 217 8.49 2.03 -44.22
N GLY A 218 8.95 3.29 -44.31
CA GLY A 218 8.57 4.20 -45.36
C GLY A 218 9.00 3.63 -46.70
N GLU A 219 8.02 3.32 -47.53
CA GLU A 219 8.16 2.89 -48.91
C GLU A 219 8.72 4.06 -49.73
N LEU A 220 10.01 3.99 -50.08
CA LEU A 220 10.63 4.88 -51.06
C LEU A 220 10.18 4.45 -52.45
N VAL A 221 9.11 5.07 -52.96
CA VAL A 221 8.76 5.02 -54.38
C VAL A 221 9.78 5.86 -55.15
N GLY A 222 10.71 5.17 -55.83
CA GLY A 222 11.57 5.77 -56.83
C GLY A 222 10.80 5.95 -58.14
N HIS A 223 10.65 7.20 -58.58
CA HIS A 223 10.34 7.52 -59.96
C HIS A 223 11.63 7.88 -60.68
N GLY A 224 12.03 7.01 -61.61
CA GLY A 224 12.94 7.29 -62.71
C GLY A 224 12.26 6.89 -64.01
#